data_AF-A0A7X9JDF5-F1
#
_entry.id   AF-A0A7X9JDF5-F1
#
_cell.length_a   1.000
_cell.length_b   1.000
_cell.length_c   1.000
_cell.angle_alpha   90.00
_cell.angle_beta   90.00
_cell.angle_gamma   90.00
#
_symmetry.space_group_name_H-M   'P 1'
#
loop_
_entity.id
_entity.type
_entity.pdbx_description
1 polymer ?
#
loop_
_entity_poly.entity_id
_entity_poly.type
_entity_poly.pdbx_seq_one_letter_code
_entity_poly.pdbx_strand_id
1 'polypeptide(L)'
;MSWIVFNGRAWFLTDREVFSERGREIFKDCSPEYVLGHEAIRKYFRLEPDAGEKYANTFFWQTKNFPSEMVEKLADFDKNFGRIFNECFWYYNYYYILENPYAPEEWRERAWQKLLENEKGDFLFHNVIAIKVDYDMSEKWKERAWREMLRRGIKRDYTLEYLRTNAPQPWSERAKALLEKQLKKARRNESGKKPS
;
A
#
# COMPACT_ATOMS: atom_id res chain seq x y z
N MET A 1 9.87 -6.28 2.24
CA MET A 1 10.31 -7.63 2.62
C MET A 1 11.58 -7.51 3.43
N SER A 2 11.65 -8.26 4.54
CA SER A 2 12.81 -8.25 5.43
C SER A 2 13.66 -9.49 5.24
N TRP A 3 14.94 -9.38 5.55
CA TRP A 3 15.84 -10.52 5.72
C TRP A 3 16.84 -10.25 6.85
N ILE A 4 17.42 -11.34 7.36
CA ILE A 4 18.48 -11.31 8.37
C ILE A 4 19.71 -12.00 7.78
N VAL A 5 20.88 -11.36 7.86
CA VAL A 5 22.15 -12.01 7.51
C VAL A 5 22.79 -12.53 8.80
N PHE A 6 22.96 -13.84 8.91
CA PHE A 6 23.54 -14.49 10.08
C PHE A 6 24.38 -15.70 9.67
N ASN A 7 25.60 -15.79 10.20
CA ASN A 7 26.59 -16.83 9.86
C ASN A 7 26.83 -16.99 8.34
N GLY A 8 26.96 -15.87 7.63
CA GLY A 8 27.23 -15.86 6.19
C GLY A 8 26.05 -16.25 5.30
N ARG A 9 24.83 -16.40 5.87
CA ARG A 9 23.63 -16.78 5.14
C ARG A 9 22.52 -15.75 5.31
N ALA A 10 21.74 -15.52 4.26
CA ALA A 10 20.51 -14.76 4.34
C ALA A 10 19.31 -15.63 4.76
N TRP A 11 18.56 -15.16 5.74
CA TRP A 11 17.33 -15.76 6.26
C TRP A 11 16.15 -14.84 5.95
N PHE A 12 15.15 -15.36 5.25
CA PHE A 12 13.94 -14.64 4.86
C PHE A 12 12.78 -15.61 4.71
N LEU A 13 11.56 -15.08 4.73
CA LEU A 13 10.34 -15.86 4.58
C LEU A 13 9.81 -15.74 3.16
N THR A 14 9.42 -16.86 2.57
CA THR A 14 8.63 -16.95 1.33
C THR A 14 7.22 -17.41 1.65
N ASP A 15 6.34 -17.41 0.64
CA ASP A 15 5.00 -17.98 0.72
C ASP A 15 5.01 -19.40 1.28
N ARG A 16 6.04 -20.18 0.94
CA ARG A 16 6.20 -21.55 1.45
C ARG A 16 6.31 -21.57 2.97
N GLU A 17 7.13 -20.71 3.56
CA GLU A 17 7.32 -20.68 5.01
C GLU A 17 6.09 -20.11 5.71
N VAL A 18 5.62 -18.93 5.25
CA VAL A 18 4.49 -18.21 5.86
C VAL A 18 3.22 -19.06 5.87
N PHE A 19 2.90 -19.71 4.75
CA PHE A 19 1.67 -20.48 4.58
C PHE A 19 1.87 -21.99 4.72
N SER A 20 2.98 -22.43 5.31
CA SER A 20 3.10 -23.81 5.80
C SER A 20 2.21 -24.03 7.04
N GLU A 21 1.98 -25.30 7.41
CA GLU A 21 1.31 -25.65 8.66
C GLU A 21 2.02 -25.02 9.87
N ARG A 22 3.35 -25.19 9.94
CA ARG A 22 4.21 -24.57 10.95
C ARG A 22 4.12 -23.04 10.92
N GLY A 23 4.14 -22.43 9.74
CA GLY A 23 4.02 -20.98 9.59
C GLY A 23 2.71 -20.46 10.16
N ARG A 24 1.59 -21.09 9.80
CA ARG A 24 0.27 -20.77 10.35
C ARG A 24 0.22 -20.89 11.86
N GLU A 25 0.81 -21.93 12.44
CA GLU A 25 0.86 -22.08 13.91
C GLU A 25 1.70 -20.97 14.57
N ILE A 26 2.87 -20.67 14.02
CA ILE A 26 3.78 -19.65 14.55
C ILE A 26 3.17 -18.25 14.46
N PHE A 27 2.42 -17.96 13.39
CA PHE A 27 1.88 -16.63 13.09
C PHE A 27 0.39 -16.47 13.39
N LYS A 28 -0.26 -17.44 14.04
CA LYS A 28 -1.72 -17.43 14.28
C LYS A 28 -2.23 -16.17 14.99
N ASP A 29 -1.42 -15.59 15.87
CA ASP A 29 -1.75 -14.41 16.68
C ASP A 29 -1.03 -13.13 16.17
N CYS A 30 -0.36 -13.21 15.01
CA CYS A 30 0.34 -12.07 14.42
C CYS A 30 -0.55 -11.40 13.37
N SER A 31 -0.62 -10.07 13.39
CA SER A 31 -1.20 -9.34 12.26
C SER A 31 -0.39 -9.63 10.98
N PRO A 32 -1.04 -9.73 9.80
CA PRO A 32 -0.37 -10.09 8.56
C PRO A 32 0.85 -9.22 8.22
N GLU A 33 0.81 -7.92 8.52
CA GLU A 33 1.90 -6.97 8.27
C GLU A 33 3.17 -7.28 9.09
N TYR A 34 3.03 -7.90 10.27
CA TYR A 34 4.16 -8.25 11.12
C TYR A 34 4.87 -9.54 10.68
N VAL A 35 4.21 -10.36 9.85
CA VAL A 35 4.81 -11.57 9.26
C VAL A 35 6.01 -11.24 8.37
N LEU A 36 6.09 -10.00 7.88
CA LEU A 36 7.16 -9.51 7.01
C LEU A 36 8.34 -8.92 7.78
N GLY A 37 8.28 -8.88 9.11
CA GLY A 37 9.29 -8.29 9.99
C GLY A 37 10.43 -9.25 10.34
N HIS A 38 11.54 -8.70 10.82
CA HIS A 38 12.69 -9.48 11.28
C HIS A 38 12.34 -10.46 12.40
N GLU A 39 11.45 -10.07 13.32
CA GLU A 39 11.06 -10.95 14.43
C GLU A 39 10.28 -12.18 13.97
N ALA A 40 9.50 -12.08 12.89
CA ALA A 40 8.83 -13.24 12.29
C ALA A 40 9.85 -14.23 11.70
N ILE A 41 10.89 -13.72 11.03
CA ILE A 41 12.01 -14.52 10.50
C ILE A 41 12.70 -15.27 11.64
N ARG A 42 13.05 -14.56 12.73
CA ARG A 42 13.70 -15.18 13.89
C ARG A 42 12.85 -16.27 14.50
N LYS A 43 11.56 -15.98 14.74
CA LYS A 43 10.63 -16.94 15.34
C LYS A 43 10.49 -18.19 14.48
N TYR A 44 10.38 -18.04 13.17
CA TYR A 44 10.25 -19.18 12.25
C TYR A 44 11.53 -20.03 12.22
N PHE A 45 12.71 -19.40 12.08
CA PHE A 45 13.98 -20.12 11.98
C PHE A 45 14.66 -20.44 13.32
N ARG A 46 14.04 -20.06 14.45
CA ARG A 46 14.58 -20.22 15.81
C ARG A 46 15.96 -19.57 15.97
N LEU A 47 16.09 -18.35 15.47
CA LEU A 47 17.30 -17.54 15.67
C LEU A 47 17.21 -16.81 17.01
N GLU A 48 18.35 -16.57 17.66
CA GLU A 48 18.43 -15.76 18.89
C GLU A 48 17.89 -14.34 18.65
N PRO A 49 17.29 -13.67 19.66
CA PRO A 49 16.60 -12.39 19.49
C PRO A 49 17.45 -11.26 18.86
N ASP A 50 18.76 -11.31 19.06
CA ASP A 50 19.74 -10.36 18.53
C ASP A 50 20.60 -10.94 17.39
N ALA A 51 20.31 -12.17 16.95
CA ALA A 51 21.07 -12.80 15.88
C ALA A 51 20.96 -12.02 14.57
N GLY A 52 22.13 -11.78 13.98
CA GLY A 52 22.31 -11.30 12.62
C GLY A 52 21.97 -9.83 12.38
N GLU A 53 22.41 -9.34 11.23
CA GLU A 53 22.15 -7.99 10.76
C GLU A 53 20.79 -7.91 10.06
N LYS A 54 20.02 -6.86 10.35
CA LYS A 54 18.65 -6.66 9.87
C LYS A 54 18.64 -5.81 8.60
N TYR A 55 17.95 -6.30 7.57
CA TYR A 55 17.77 -5.57 6.32
C TYR A 55 16.32 -5.62 5.84
N ALA A 56 15.85 -4.60 5.12
CA ALA A 56 14.53 -4.61 4.51
C ALA A 56 14.49 -3.79 3.22
N ASN A 57 13.76 -4.30 2.23
CA ASN A 57 13.51 -3.62 0.97
C ASN A 57 12.15 -4.08 0.39
N THR A 58 11.38 -3.15 -0.14
CA THR A 58 10.06 -3.37 -0.76
C THR A 58 10.06 -3.14 -2.28
N PHE A 59 11.22 -2.81 -2.86
CA PHE A 59 11.37 -2.56 -4.29
C PHE A 59 11.91 -3.81 -4.99
N PHE A 60 11.01 -4.77 -5.26
CA PHE A 60 11.35 -6.12 -5.79
C PHE A 60 12.08 -6.10 -7.13
N TRP A 61 11.94 -5.01 -7.89
CA TRP A 61 12.63 -4.80 -9.16
C TRP A 61 14.10 -4.35 -8.98
N GLN A 62 14.54 -3.98 -7.78
CA GLN A 62 15.92 -3.60 -7.48
C GLN A 62 16.72 -4.80 -6.96
N THR A 63 16.82 -5.86 -7.75
CA THR A 63 17.41 -7.16 -7.35
C THR A 63 18.83 -7.04 -6.77
N LYS A 64 19.63 -6.06 -7.22
CA LYS A 64 20.97 -5.77 -6.68
C LYS A 64 21.01 -5.43 -5.19
N ASN A 65 19.88 -5.04 -4.61
CA ASN A 65 19.75 -4.67 -3.20
C ASN A 65 19.35 -5.86 -2.32
N PHE A 66 19.27 -7.07 -2.88
CA PHE A 66 18.89 -8.29 -2.17
C PHE A 66 20.05 -9.30 -2.17
N PRO A 67 20.13 -10.19 -1.16
CA PRO A 67 21.07 -11.30 -1.17
C PRO A 67 20.76 -12.28 -2.32
N SER A 68 21.79 -12.95 -2.84
CA SER A 68 21.69 -13.86 -3.99
C SER A 68 20.59 -14.90 -3.88
N GLU A 69 20.46 -15.51 -2.70
CA GLU A 69 19.48 -16.57 -2.42
C GLU A 69 18.05 -16.04 -2.53
N MET A 70 17.85 -14.75 -2.22
CA MET A 70 16.55 -14.11 -2.37
C MET A 70 16.31 -13.67 -3.82
N VAL A 71 17.35 -13.23 -4.53
CA VAL A 71 17.26 -12.91 -5.98
C VAL A 71 16.79 -14.12 -6.77
N GLU A 72 17.30 -15.32 -6.47
CA GLU A 72 16.82 -16.57 -7.08
C GLU A 72 15.31 -16.81 -6.88
N LYS A 73 14.78 -16.45 -5.71
CA LYS A 73 13.33 -16.56 -5.43
C LYS A 73 12.52 -15.46 -6.09
N LEU A 74 13.07 -14.26 -6.20
CA LEU A 74 12.43 -13.14 -6.89
C LEU A 74 12.27 -13.38 -8.39
N ALA A 75 13.12 -14.24 -9.00
CA ALA A 75 12.98 -14.62 -10.40
C ALA A 75 11.64 -15.31 -10.72
N ASP A 76 11.02 -15.97 -9.73
CA ASP A 76 9.66 -16.51 -9.80
C ASP A 76 8.84 -15.91 -8.66
N PHE A 77 8.65 -14.58 -8.73
CA PHE A 77 8.03 -13.79 -7.67
C PHE A 77 6.66 -14.32 -7.28
N ASP A 78 5.78 -14.56 -8.26
CA ASP A 78 4.39 -14.94 -7.98
C ASP A 78 4.28 -16.29 -7.25
N LYS A 79 5.23 -17.20 -7.48
CA LYS A 79 5.32 -18.47 -6.76
C LYS A 79 5.85 -18.34 -5.34
N ASN A 80 6.81 -17.45 -5.11
CA ASN A 80 7.55 -17.38 -3.85
C ASN A 80 7.07 -16.26 -2.91
N PHE A 81 6.47 -15.21 -3.43
CA PHE A 81 6.07 -14.03 -2.66
C PHE A 81 4.71 -13.48 -3.08
N GLY A 82 4.02 -14.08 -4.05
CA GLY A 82 2.76 -13.58 -4.57
C GLY A 82 1.68 -13.53 -3.48
N ARG A 83 1.60 -14.55 -2.63
CA ARG A 83 0.62 -14.57 -1.53
C ARG A 83 0.98 -13.59 -0.44
N ILE A 84 2.25 -13.53 -0.03
CA ILE A 84 2.75 -12.50 0.89
C ILE A 84 2.42 -11.11 0.37
N PHE A 85 2.67 -10.84 -0.92
CA PHE A 85 2.36 -9.57 -1.54
C PHE A 85 0.88 -9.25 -1.45
N ASN A 86 0.00 -10.23 -1.66
CA ASN A 86 -1.45 -10.02 -1.68
C ASN A 86 -2.10 -9.96 -0.29
N GLU A 87 -1.62 -10.78 0.65
CA GLU A 87 -2.30 -11.08 1.91
C GLU A 87 -1.61 -10.41 3.12
N CYS A 88 -0.30 -10.14 3.04
CA CYS A 88 0.50 -9.69 4.17
C CYS A 88 0.99 -8.26 4.05
N PHE A 89 0.88 -7.62 2.89
CA PHE A 89 1.34 -6.24 2.74
C PHE A 89 0.38 -5.28 3.41
N TRP A 90 0.97 -4.35 4.17
CA TRP A 90 0.19 -3.21 4.62
C TRP A 90 -0.10 -2.30 3.43
N TYR A 91 -1.25 -1.65 3.44
CA TYR A 91 -1.70 -0.87 2.28
C TYR A 91 -0.71 0.26 1.89
N TYR A 92 0.06 0.77 2.87
CA TYR A 92 1.11 1.75 2.62
C TYR A 92 2.23 1.18 1.72
N ASN A 93 2.51 -0.13 1.77
CA ASN A 93 3.52 -0.73 0.90
C ASN A 93 3.12 -0.62 -0.58
N TYR A 94 1.85 -0.81 -0.92
CA TYR A 94 1.38 -0.63 -2.30
C TYR A 94 1.47 0.84 -2.72
N TYR A 95 1.11 1.75 -1.82
CA TYR A 95 1.26 3.18 -2.04
C TYR A 95 2.74 3.56 -2.29
N TYR A 96 3.69 3.02 -1.53
CA TYR A 96 5.13 3.21 -1.73
C TYR A 96 5.63 2.69 -3.08
N ILE A 97 5.06 1.59 -3.58
CA ILE A 97 5.36 1.07 -4.92
C ILE A 97 4.82 2.03 -5.98
N LEU A 98 3.62 2.54 -5.79
CA LEU A 98 2.96 3.44 -6.73
C LEU A 98 3.73 4.77 -6.87
N GLU A 99 4.17 5.36 -5.76
CA GLU A 99 4.86 6.65 -5.75
C GLU A 99 6.30 6.58 -6.26
N ASN A 100 6.93 5.41 -6.23
CA ASN A 100 8.34 5.30 -6.62
C ASN A 100 8.49 5.57 -8.13
N PRO A 101 9.20 6.64 -8.55
CA PRO A 101 9.34 7.03 -9.96
C PRO A 101 10.09 5.99 -10.81
N TYR A 102 10.87 5.13 -10.18
CA TYR A 102 11.65 4.06 -10.81
C TYR A 102 10.98 2.69 -10.76
N ALA A 103 9.79 2.58 -10.17
CA ALA A 103 9.02 1.34 -10.24
C ALA A 103 8.62 1.04 -11.69
N PRO A 104 8.91 -0.16 -12.21
CA PRO A 104 8.38 -0.60 -13.49
C PRO A 104 6.86 -0.54 -13.49
N GLU A 105 6.27 -0.23 -14.64
CA GLU A 105 4.84 0.01 -14.75
C GLU A 105 4.00 -1.19 -14.30
N GLU A 106 4.47 -2.42 -14.55
CA GLU A 106 3.83 -3.65 -14.07
C GLU A 106 3.68 -3.69 -12.54
N TRP A 107 4.68 -3.21 -11.79
CA TRP A 107 4.66 -3.20 -10.33
C TRP A 107 3.70 -2.14 -9.81
N ARG A 108 3.65 -0.99 -10.47
CA ARG A 108 2.67 0.06 -10.15
C ARG A 108 1.24 -0.38 -10.44
N GLU A 109 1.00 -1.05 -11.56
CA GLU A 109 -0.32 -1.60 -11.89
C GLU A 109 -0.74 -2.69 -10.89
N ARG A 110 0.18 -3.60 -10.50
CA ARG A 110 -0.07 -4.59 -9.43
C ARG A 110 -0.44 -3.92 -8.10
N ALA A 111 0.34 -2.93 -7.67
CA ALA A 111 0.06 -2.17 -6.46
C ALA A 111 -1.28 -1.42 -6.54
N TRP A 112 -1.59 -0.84 -7.68
CA TRP A 112 -2.87 -0.17 -7.93
C TRP A 112 -4.05 -1.13 -7.78
N GLN A 113 -3.99 -2.34 -8.37
CA GLN A 113 -5.05 -3.33 -8.20
C GLN A 113 -5.27 -3.67 -6.71
N LYS A 114 -4.20 -3.77 -5.92
CA LYS A 114 -4.32 -4.02 -4.48
C LYS A 114 -4.90 -2.86 -3.69
N LEU A 115 -4.62 -1.62 -4.10
CA LEU A 115 -5.30 -0.45 -3.53
C LEU A 115 -6.79 -0.43 -3.87
N LEU A 116 -7.19 -0.89 -5.06
CA LEU A 116 -8.60 -1.00 -5.45
C LEU A 116 -9.37 -2.03 -4.62
N GLU A 117 -8.76 -3.17 -4.33
CA GLU A 117 -9.37 -4.23 -3.51
C GLU A 117 -9.60 -3.79 -2.05
N ASN A 118 -8.90 -2.75 -1.58
CA ASN A 118 -9.00 -2.30 -0.19
C ASN A 118 -10.29 -1.49 0.05
N GLU A 119 -11.17 -2.02 0.92
CA GLU A 119 -12.41 -1.35 1.32
C GLU A 119 -12.18 -0.02 2.06
N LYS A 120 -11.02 0.16 2.71
CA LYS A 120 -10.61 1.45 3.31
C LYS A 120 -10.02 2.43 2.28
N GLY A 121 -10.18 2.16 0.98
CA GLY A 121 -9.50 2.83 -0.12
C GLY A 121 -9.69 4.35 -0.21
N ASP A 122 -10.77 4.91 0.33
CA ASP A 122 -11.01 6.37 0.30
C ASP A 122 -9.93 7.15 1.06
N PHE A 123 -9.35 6.56 2.12
CA PHE A 123 -8.23 7.16 2.84
C PHE A 123 -6.93 7.16 2.02
N LEU A 124 -6.79 6.25 1.05
CA LEU A 124 -5.55 6.04 0.32
C LEU A 124 -5.52 6.86 -0.97
N PHE A 125 -6.63 6.95 -1.67
CA PHE A 125 -6.70 7.71 -2.90
C PHE A 125 -6.51 9.21 -2.67
N HIS A 126 -6.99 9.76 -1.56
CA HIS A 126 -6.69 11.17 -1.27
C HIS A 126 -5.21 11.41 -0.98
N ASN A 127 -4.50 10.44 -0.39
CA ASN A 127 -3.05 10.53 -0.21
C ASN A 127 -2.35 10.51 -1.57
N VAL A 128 -2.72 9.59 -2.48
CA VAL A 128 -2.18 9.55 -3.86
C VAL A 128 -2.34 10.91 -4.57
N ILE A 129 -3.47 11.60 -4.35
CA ILE A 129 -3.74 12.91 -4.95
C ILE A 129 -3.01 14.04 -4.22
N ALA A 130 -2.93 13.98 -2.89
CA ALA A 130 -2.42 15.07 -2.04
C ALA A 130 -0.89 15.06 -1.85
N ILE A 131 -0.17 14.08 -2.41
CA ILE A 131 1.30 14.07 -2.39
C ILE A 131 1.82 15.42 -2.88
N LYS A 132 2.63 16.06 -2.03
CA LYS A 132 3.38 17.30 -2.32
C LYS A 132 4.90 17.09 -2.40
N VAL A 133 5.39 15.88 -2.12
CA VAL A 133 6.83 15.61 -1.90
C VAL A 133 7.58 15.52 -3.24
N ASP A 134 8.89 15.77 -3.22
CA ASP A 134 9.86 15.95 -4.34
C ASP A 134 9.82 14.93 -5.50
N TYR A 135 9.08 13.84 -5.38
CA TYR A 135 8.80 12.89 -6.43
C TYR A 135 7.34 13.03 -6.84
N ASP A 136 7.08 13.87 -7.84
CA ASP A 136 5.73 14.11 -8.34
C ASP A 136 5.09 12.79 -8.79
N MET A 137 4.09 12.33 -8.04
CA MET A 137 3.24 11.20 -8.44
C MET A 137 2.67 11.53 -9.81
N SER A 138 2.87 10.65 -10.79
CA SER A 138 2.46 10.96 -12.16
C SER A 138 0.97 11.31 -12.22
N GLU A 139 0.62 12.32 -13.02
CA GLU A 139 -0.77 12.77 -13.16
C GLU A 139 -1.71 11.63 -13.58
N LYS A 140 -1.20 10.60 -14.26
CA LYS A 140 -1.92 9.35 -14.57
C LYS A 140 -2.52 8.73 -13.31
N TRP A 141 -1.74 8.58 -12.23
CA TRP A 141 -2.18 7.92 -11.01
C TRP A 141 -3.09 8.81 -10.18
N LYS A 142 -2.84 10.13 -10.13
CA LYS A 142 -3.74 11.09 -9.49
C LYS A 142 -5.11 11.11 -10.17
N GLU A 143 -5.16 11.06 -11.50
CA GLU A 143 -6.40 10.99 -12.27
C GLU A 143 -7.16 9.69 -12.03
N ARG A 144 -6.45 8.55 -11.97
CA ARG A 144 -7.06 7.27 -11.61
C ARG A 144 -7.63 7.28 -10.19
N ALA A 145 -6.88 7.80 -9.22
CA ALA A 145 -7.32 7.97 -7.84
C ALA A 145 -8.57 8.84 -7.75
N TRP A 146 -8.59 9.99 -8.42
CA TRP A 146 -9.74 10.88 -8.44
C TRP A 146 -10.99 10.22 -9.04
N ARG A 147 -10.86 9.54 -10.18
CA ARG A 147 -11.98 8.81 -10.81
C ARG A 147 -12.52 7.71 -9.91
N GLU A 148 -11.63 6.98 -9.25
CA GLU A 148 -12.03 5.91 -8.35
C GLU A 148 -12.78 6.44 -7.12
N MET A 149 -12.28 7.53 -6.53
CA MET A 149 -12.98 8.22 -5.44
C MET A 149 -14.38 8.66 -5.87
N LEU A 150 -14.51 9.29 -7.05
CA LEU A 150 -15.82 9.67 -7.61
C LEU A 150 -16.74 8.46 -7.79
N ARG A 151 -16.22 7.35 -8.31
CA ARG A 151 -16.96 6.09 -8.51
C ARG A 151 -17.47 5.51 -7.19
N ARG A 152 -16.67 5.58 -6.12
CA ARG A 152 -17.05 5.14 -4.77
C ARG A 152 -18.03 6.09 -4.07
N GLY A 153 -18.25 7.28 -4.62
CA GLY A 153 -19.22 8.23 -4.10
C GLY A 153 -18.70 9.01 -2.90
N ILE A 154 -17.57 9.71 -3.07
CA ILE A 154 -16.96 10.59 -2.06
C ILE A 154 -18.01 11.40 -1.32
N LYS A 155 -18.11 11.19 -0.01
CA LYS A 155 -19.02 11.95 0.83
C LYS A 155 -18.48 13.35 1.09
N ARG A 156 -19.39 14.23 1.49
CA ARG A 156 -19.05 15.57 1.97
C ARG A 156 -18.42 15.45 3.36
N ASP A 157 -17.14 15.13 3.41
CA ASP A 157 -16.43 14.86 4.66
C ASP A 157 -15.00 15.42 4.67
N TYR A 158 -14.21 14.95 5.64
CA TYR A 158 -12.80 15.25 5.83
C TYR A 158 -11.99 15.15 4.54
N THR A 159 -12.31 14.22 3.65
CA THR A 159 -11.53 13.92 2.44
C THR A 159 -11.51 15.09 1.46
N LEU A 160 -12.66 15.67 1.13
CA LEU A 160 -12.73 16.80 0.19
C LEU A 160 -12.14 18.08 0.77
N GLU A 161 -12.33 18.32 2.07
CA GLU A 161 -11.69 19.45 2.76
C GLU A 161 -10.17 19.31 2.85
N TYR A 162 -9.71 18.09 3.10
CA TYR A 162 -8.29 17.75 3.09
C TYR A 162 -7.69 18.00 1.71
N LEU A 163 -8.30 17.48 0.63
CA LEU A 163 -7.81 17.70 -0.74
C LEU A 163 -7.87 19.16 -1.15
N ARG A 164 -8.93 19.90 -0.79
CA ARG A 164 -9.02 21.34 -1.06
C ARG A 164 -7.84 22.10 -0.46
N THR A 165 -7.41 21.73 0.74
CA THR A 165 -6.32 22.41 1.46
C THR A 165 -4.94 21.91 1.05
N ASN A 166 -4.81 20.60 0.78
CA ASN A 166 -3.52 19.92 0.67
C ASN A 166 -3.20 19.37 -0.71
N ALA A 167 -4.13 19.27 -1.65
CA ALA A 167 -3.75 18.78 -2.98
C ALA A 167 -3.09 19.88 -3.81
N PRO A 168 -2.11 19.54 -4.68
CA PRO A 168 -1.60 20.48 -5.67
C PRO A 168 -2.70 20.87 -6.68
N GLN A 169 -2.48 21.94 -7.44
CA GLN A 169 -3.31 22.22 -8.61
C GLN A 169 -3.13 21.12 -9.67
N PRO A 170 -4.18 20.73 -10.42
CA PRO A 170 -5.56 21.26 -10.39
C PRO A 170 -6.48 20.56 -9.36
N TRP A 171 -5.95 19.62 -8.58
CA TRP A 171 -6.74 18.74 -7.72
C TRP A 171 -7.45 19.47 -6.58
N SER A 172 -6.81 20.47 -5.99
CA SER A 172 -7.43 21.32 -4.96
C SER A 172 -8.69 22.03 -5.48
N GLU A 173 -8.66 22.61 -6.68
CA GLU A 173 -9.83 23.26 -7.27
C GLU A 173 -10.92 22.26 -7.65
N ARG A 174 -10.56 21.06 -8.13
CA ARG A 174 -11.53 19.98 -8.38
C ARG A 174 -12.25 19.57 -7.10
N ALA A 175 -11.52 19.43 -5.99
CA ALA A 175 -12.10 19.12 -4.68
C ALA A 175 -13.05 20.23 -4.19
N LYS A 176 -12.63 21.49 -4.31
CA LYS A 176 -13.46 22.67 -3.98
C LYS A 176 -14.76 22.70 -4.78
N ALA A 177 -14.68 22.54 -6.10
CA ALA A 177 -15.85 22.57 -6.98
C ALA A 177 -16.84 21.45 -6.65
N LEU A 178 -16.35 20.25 -6.33
CA LEU A 178 -17.20 19.12 -5.95
C LEU A 178 -17.89 19.38 -4.60
N LEU A 179 -17.15 19.91 -3.62
CA LEU A 179 -17.69 20.28 -2.30
C LEU A 179 -18.81 21.32 -2.44
N GLU A 180 -18.61 22.38 -3.22
CA GLU A 180 -19.63 23.40 -3.48
C GLU A 180 -20.88 22.82 -4.15
N LYS A 181 -20.70 21.90 -5.12
CA LYS A 181 -21.81 21.20 -5.79
C LYS A 181 -22.62 20.38 -4.78
N GLN A 182 -21.95 19.67 -3.87
CA GLN A 182 -22.61 18.88 -2.81
C GLN A 182 -23.35 19.79 -1.80
N LEU A 183 -22.78 20.93 -1.41
CA LEU A 183 -23.42 21.92 -0.54
C LEU A 183 -24.70 22.50 -1.16
N LYS A 184 -24.64 22.88 -2.45
CA LYS A 184 -25.81 23.38 -3.19
C LYS A 184 -26.92 22.33 -3.26
N LYS A 185 -26.58 21.06 -3.48
CA LYS A 185 -27.55 19.95 -3.49
C LYS A 185 -28.22 19.75 -2.12
N ALA A 186 -27.45 19.80 -1.03
CA ALA A 186 -27.98 19.66 0.32
C ALA A 186 -28.99 20.76 0.69
N ARG A 187 -28.63 22.03 0.45
CA ARG A 187 -29.51 23.19 0.73
C ARG A 187 -30.84 23.11 0.00
N ARG A 188 -30.82 22.70 -1.28
CA ARG A 188 -32.06 22.50 -2.08
C ARG A 188 -32.96 21.43 -1.46
N ASN A 189 -32.38 20.32 -1.01
CA ASN A 189 -33.13 19.23 -0.39
C ASN A 189 -33.74 19.63 0.97
N GLU A 190 -33.08 20.51 1.72
CA GLU A 190 -33.60 21.07 2.98
C GLU A 190 -34.76 22.06 2.74
N SER A 191 -34.63 22.96 1.74
CA SER A 191 -35.69 23.91 1.39
C SER A 191 -36.95 23.27 0.78
N GLY A 192 -36.87 22.02 0.31
CA GLY A 192 -37.99 21.27 -0.27
C GLY A 192 -38.80 20.46 0.73
N LYS A 193 -38.31 20.28 1.98
CA LYS A 193 -39.07 19.61 3.05
C LYS A 193 -39.98 20.63 3.72
N LYS A 194 -41.26 20.69 3.31
CA LYS A 194 -42.30 21.39 4.08
C LYS A 194 -42.41 20.77 5.48
N PRO A 195 -42.55 21.56 6.56
CA PRO A 195 -42.85 21.00 7.88
C PRO A 195 -44.22 20.31 7.83
N SER A 196 -44.27 19.08 8.33
CA SER A 196 -45.49 18.30 8.56
C SER A 196 -46.26 18.82 9.76
#